data_AF-A0A9P0JJT8-F1
#
_entry.id   AF-A0A9P0JJT8-F1
#
_cell.length_a   1.000
_cell.length_b   1.000
_cell.length_c   1.000
_cell.angle_alpha   90.00
_cell.angle_beta   90.00
_cell.angle_gamma   90.00
#
_symmetry.space_group_name_H-M   'P 1'
#
loop_
_entity.id
_entity.type
_entity.pdbx_description
1 polymer ?
#
loop_
_entity_poly.entity_id
_entity_poly.type
_entity_poly.pdbx_seq_one_letter_code
_entity_poly.pdbx_strand_id
1 'polypeptide(L)'
;MPVRRAKHAGSWYSDSGSDLSRQLDNWLNQADLTHGPARAIIAPHAGYQYCGPCGGHAYRQISPVVVKRIFILGPSHHVRLSGCALSGAQKYKTPLYDLAIDTAGM
;
A
#
# COMPACT_ATOMS: atom_id res chain seq x y z
N MET A 1 -17.38 -3.50 14.04
CA MET A 1 -16.98 -3.55 12.61
C MET A 1 -15.65 -4.28 12.48
N PRO A 2 -15.51 -5.28 11.59
CA PRO A 2 -14.29 -6.08 11.48
C PRO A 2 -13.12 -5.26 10.93
N VAL A 3 -11.97 -5.29 11.63
CA VAL A 3 -10.76 -4.53 11.28
C VAL A 3 -9.57 -5.47 11.13
N ARG A 4 -8.84 -5.36 10.02
CA ARG A 4 -7.58 -6.08 9.80
C ARG A 4 -6.42 -5.31 10.41
N ARG A 5 -5.71 -5.93 11.35
CA ARG A 5 -4.50 -5.38 11.99
C ARG A 5 -3.29 -5.38 11.03
N ALA A 6 -2.39 -4.41 11.21
CA ALA A 6 -1.12 -4.29 10.51
C ALA A 6 -0.09 -5.31 11.02
N LYS A 7 -0.29 -6.61 10.75
CA LYS A 7 0.50 -7.71 11.37
C LYS A 7 2.01 -7.71 11.06
N HIS A 8 2.46 -6.96 10.06
CA HIS A 8 3.87 -6.90 9.65
C HIS A 8 4.55 -5.57 10.03
N ALA A 9 3.83 -4.67 10.71
CA ALA A 9 4.43 -3.48 11.29
C ALA A 9 5.44 -3.86 12.38
N GLY A 10 6.56 -3.13 12.46
CA GLY A 10 7.65 -3.41 13.39
C GLY A 10 8.59 -4.53 12.95
N SER A 11 8.36 -5.14 11.78
CA SER A 11 9.26 -6.16 11.19
C SER A 11 9.56 -5.88 9.72
N TRP A 12 8.55 -5.72 8.87
CA TRP A 12 8.73 -5.44 7.44
C TRP A 12 8.86 -3.95 7.13
N TYR A 13 8.29 -3.12 7.99
CA TYR A 13 8.28 -1.66 7.92
C TYR A 13 8.11 -1.09 9.33
N SER A 14 8.47 0.18 9.53
CA SER A 14 8.34 0.84 10.83
C SER A 14 6.89 0.84 11.33
N ASP A 15 6.66 0.48 12.59
CA ASP A 15 5.37 0.64 13.27
C ASP A 15 5.16 2.04 13.86
N SER A 16 6.22 2.86 13.91
CA SER A 16 6.15 4.29 14.22
C SER A 16 5.61 5.06 13.01
N GLY A 17 4.42 5.65 13.15
CA GLY A 17 3.79 6.42 12.08
C GLY A 17 4.63 7.62 11.61
N SER A 18 5.29 8.32 12.53
CA SER A 18 6.14 9.47 12.19
C SER A 18 7.41 9.07 11.44
N ASP A 19 8.06 7.97 11.83
CA ASP A 19 9.24 7.47 11.12
C ASP A 19 8.87 6.88 9.77
N LEU A 20 7.76 6.14 9.70
CA LEU A 20 7.25 5.60 8.44
C LEU A 20 6.91 6.72 7.46
N SER A 21 6.23 7.79 7.92
CA SER A 21 5.91 8.95 7.07
C SER A 21 7.18 9.57 6.50
N ARG A 22 8.18 9.84 7.35
CA ARG A 22 9.46 10.43 6.94
C ARG A 22 10.19 9.57 5.90
N GLN A 23 10.22 8.25 6.10
CA GLN A 23 10.83 7.31 5.14
C GLN A 23 10.14 7.35 3.78
N LEU A 24 8.80 7.30 3.77
CA LEU A 24 8.01 7.33 2.55
C LEU A 24 8.15 8.66 1.81
N ASP A 25 8.08 9.79 2.52
CA ASP A 25 8.27 11.13 1.93
C ASP A 25 9.63 11.26 1.29
N ASN A 26 10.69 10.76 1.95
CA ASN A 26 12.05 10.79 1.39
C ASN A 26 12.14 10.01 0.07
N TRP A 27 11.58 8.79 -0.01
CA TRP A 27 11.61 8.00 -1.24
C TRP A 27 10.75 8.59 -2.35
N LEU A 28 9.59 9.16 -2.02
CA LEU A 28 8.73 9.85 -2.99
C LEU A 28 9.40 11.10 -3.56
N ASN A 29 10.13 11.87 -2.73
CA ASN A 29 10.81 13.09 -3.14
C ASN A 29 12.06 12.84 -3.99
N GLN A 30 12.66 11.65 -3.90
CA GLN A 30 13.79 11.24 -4.75
C GLN A 30 13.34 10.76 -6.14
N ALA A 31 12.05 10.47 -6.31
CA ALA A 31 11.50 10.00 -7.57
C ALA A 31 10.94 11.15 -8.43
N ASP A 32 11.27 11.13 -9.71
CA ASP A 32 10.69 12.04 -10.69
C ASP A 32 9.25 11.64 -11.05
N LEU A 33 8.42 12.64 -11.35
CA LEU A 33 7.07 12.45 -11.87
C LEU A 33 7.12 12.44 -13.40
N THR A 34 7.23 11.26 -14.00
CA THR A 34 7.44 11.08 -15.45
C THR A 34 6.27 10.39 -16.16
N HIS A 35 5.39 9.72 -15.42
CA HIS A 35 4.32 8.88 -15.98
C HIS A 35 2.94 9.13 -15.34
N GLY A 36 2.78 10.25 -14.62
CA GLY A 36 1.52 10.60 -13.97
C GLY A 36 0.45 11.21 -14.89
N PRO A 37 -0.86 11.06 -14.57
CA PRO A 37 -1.40 10.29 -13.46
C PRO A 37 -1.53 8.80 -13.80
N ALA A 38 -0.80 7.94 -13.10
CA ALA A 38 -0.81 6.51 -13.33
C ALA A 38 -2.18 5.91 -12.97
N ARG A 39 -2.72 5.06 -13.88
CA ARG A 39 -3.95 4.27 -13.66
C ARG A 39 -3.68 2.90 -13.05
N ALA A 40 -2.46 2.40 -13.23
CA ALA A 40 -1.95 1.18 -12.62
C ALA A 40 -0.46 1.35 -12.36
N ILE A 41 0.04 0.69 -11.32
CA ILE A 41 1.47 0.59 -11.00
C ILE A 41 1.81 -0.85 -10.64
N ILE A 42 3.06 -1.23 -10.83
CA ILE A 42 3.64 -2.47 -10.30
C ILE A 42 4.71 -2.05 -9.30
N ALA A 43 4.60 -2.53 -8.06
CA ALA A 43 5.53 -2.21 -6.99
C ALA A 43 5.93 -3.48 -6.22
N PRO A 44 7.17 -3.56 -5.71
CA PRO A 44 7.62 -4.68 -4.90
C PRO A 44 6.91 -4.70 -3.53
N HIS A 45 6.85 -5.88 -2.90
CA HIS A 45 6.26 -6.08 -1.57
C HIS A 45 7.24 -6.72 -0.56
N ALA A 46 8.56 -6.55 -0.79
CA ALA A 46 9.59 -6.94 0.17
C ALA A 46 9.59 -6.01 1.40
N GLY A 47 10.41 -6.31 2.41
CA GLY A 47 10.64 -5.39 3.52
C GLY A 47 11.16 -4.03 3.02
N TYR A 48 10.70 -2.93 3.62
CA TYR A 48 10.92 -1.57 3.12
C TYR A 48 12.40 -1.16 3.10
N GLN A 49 13.23 -1.73 3.97
CA GLN A 49 14.67 -1.55 3.93
C GLN A 49 15.29 -2.01 2.59
N TYR A 50 14.68 -2.99 1.91
CA TYR A 50 15.19 -3.55 0.66
C TYR A 50 14.56 -2.90 -0.58
N CYS A 51 13.27 -2.56 -0.52
CA CYS A 51 12.54 -2.13 -1.71
C CYS A 51 11.81 -0.79 -1.60
N GLY A 52 11.94 -0.08 -0.47
CA GLY A 52 11.30 1.22 -0.25
C GLY A 52 11.59 2.25 -1.34
N PRO A 53 12.88 2.54 -1.66
CA PRO A 53 13.23 3.46 -2.74
C PRO A 53 12.65 3.06 -4.10
N CYS A 54 12.72 1.78 -4.46
CA CYS A 54 12.15 1.25 -5.70
C CYS A 54 10.62 1.46 -5.76
N GLY A 55 9.91 1.18 -4.66
CA GLY A 55 8.48 1.46 -4.55
C GLY A 55 8.16 2.95 -4.72
N GLY A 56 9.02 3.84 -4.22
CA GLY A 56 8.88 5.29 -4.36
C GLY A 56 8.67 5.74 -5.81
N HIS A 57 9.45 5.19 -6.75
CA HIS A 57 9.31 5.50 -8.18
C HIS A 57 7.93 5.15 -8.75
N ALA A 58 7.33 4.05 -8.32
CA ALA A 58 6.00 3.63 -8.76
C ALA A 58 4.90 4.51 -8.13
N TYR A 59 4.92 4.66 -6.80
CA TYR A 59 3.90 5.43 -6.07
C TYR A 59 3.91 6.92 -6.41
N ARG A 60 5.07 7.50 -6.76
CA ARG A 60 5.20 8.90 -7.18
C ARG A 60 4.33 9.26 -8.38
N GLN A 61 4.01 8.28 -9.24
CA GLN A 61 3.22 8.51 -10.45
C GLN A 61 1.71 8.63 -10.16
N ILE A 62 1.26 8.33 -8.95
CA ILE A 62 -0.14 8.41 -8.55
C ILE A 62 -0.52 9.86 -8.23
N SER A 63 -1.59 10.36 -8.85
CA SER A 63 -2.17 11.65 -8.48
C SER A 63 -3.29 11.48 -7.45
N PRO A 64 -3.14 11.99 -6.21
CA PRO A 64 -4.18 11.92 -5.17
C PRO A 64 -5.40 12.81 -5.48
N VAL A 65 -5.24 13.79 -6.37
CA VAL A 65 -6.35 14.64 -6.82
C VAL A 65 -7.30 13.82 -7.72
N VAL A 66 -6.76 12.95 -8.56
CA VAL A 66 -7.52 12.16 -9.55
C VAL A 66 -7.96 10.80 -9.00
N VAL A 67 -7.10 10.10 -8.26
CA VAL A 67 -7.37 8.73 -7.80
C VAL A 67 -8.16 8.75 -6.49
N LYS A 68 -9.36 8.14 -6.51
CA LYS A 68 -10.26 8.05 -5.34
C LYS A 68 -10.48 6.64 -4.81
N ARG A 69 -10.19 5.64 -5.64
CA ARG A 69 -10.34 4.22 -5.31
C ARG A 69 -9.10 3.48 -5.79
N ILE A 70 -8.54 2.66 -4.91
CA ILE A 70 -7.28 1.94 -5.16
C ILE A 70 -7.57 0.45 -5.00
N PHE A 71 -7.37 -0.29 -6.08
CA PHE A 71 -7.36 -1.75 -6.04
C PHE A 71 -5.94 -2.22 -5.71
N ILE A 72 -5.79 -3.14 -4.76
CA ILE A 72 -4.51 -3.76 -4.42
C ILE A 72 -4.66 -5.25 -4.65
N LEU A 73 -3.94 -5.76 -5.66
CA LEU A 73 -3.91 -7.18 -6.01
C LEU A 73 -2.55 -7.74 -5.62
N GLY A 74 -2.53 -8.70 -4.71
CA GLY A 74 -1.30 -9.34 -4.23
C GLY A 74 -1.41 -10.87 -4.29
N PRO A 75 -0.31 -11.58 -4.59
CA PRO A 75 -0.31 -13.03 -4.59
C PRO A 75 -0.40 -13.61 -3.17
N SER A 76 -1.04 -14.76 -3.04
CA SER A 76 -1.03 -15.54 -1.80
C SER A 76 0.27 -16.33 -1.70
N HIS A 77 1.00 -16.15 -0.60
CA HIS A 77 2.25 -16.87 -0.31
C HIS A 77 2.08 -18.03 0.68
N HIS A 78 0.88 -18.18 1.27
CA HIS A 78 0.63 -19.15 2.34
C HIS A 78 -0.45 -20.17 2.01
N VAL A 79 -1.42 -19.80 1.18
CA VAL A 79 -2.58 -20.64 0.85
C VAL A 79 -2.74 -20.73 -0.65
N ARG A 80 -2.93 -21.95 -1.16
CA ARG A 80 -3.25 -22.18 -2.57
C ARG A 80 -4.67 -21.68 -2.86
N LEU A 81 -4.81 -20.84 -3.87
CA LEU A 81 -6.09 -20.33 -4.36
C LEU A 81 -6.23 -20.63 -5.85
N SER A 82 -7.41 -21.09 -6.27
CA SER A 82 -7.76 -21.26 -7.69
C SER A 82 -8.43 -20.03 -8.30
N GLY A 83 -8.66 -18.98 -7.50
CA GLY A 83 -9.27 -17.71 -7.90
C GLY A 83 -8.82 -16.58 -6.98
N CYS A 84 -9.59 -15.50 -6.92
CA CYS A 84 -9.34 -14.36 -6.03
C CYS A 84 -10.17 -14.46 -4.74
N ALA A 85 -9.64 -13.91 -3.65
CA ALA A 85 -10.33 -13.79 -2.38
C ALA A 85 -10.52 -12.31 -2.01
N LEU A 86 -11.66 -11.98 -1.41
CA LEU A 86 -11.94 -10.65 -0.87
C LEU A 86 -11.86 -10.66 0.66
N SER A 87 -11.52 -9.51 1.24
CA SER A 87 -11.45 -9.36 2.68
C SER A 87 -12.84 -9.24 3.29
N GLY A 88 -13.10 -9.92 4.40
CA GLY A 88 -14.30 -9.69 5.23
C GLY A 88 -14.17 -8.50 6.20
N ALA A 89 -13.06 -7.76 6.17
CA ALA A 89 -12.89 -6.56 6.99
C ALA A 89 -13.56 -5.34 6.34
N GLN A 90 -13.86 -4.32 7.15
CA GLN A 90 -14.31 -3.01 6.67
C GLN A 90 -13.19 -1.97 6.68
N LYS A 91 -12.15 -2.20 7.48
CA LYS A 91 -10.97 -1.33 7.56
C LYS A 91 -9.68 -2.12 7.67
N TYR A 92 -8.62 -1.58 7.09
CA TYR A 92 -7.25 -2.06 7.23
C TYR A 92 -6.46 -1.03 8.03
N LYS A 93 -5.88 -1.44 9.18
CA LYS A 93 -5.03 -0.55 9.96
C LYS A 93 -3.68 -0.34 9.28
N THR A 94 -3.15 0.88 9.40
CA THR A 94 -1.75 1.21 9.07
C THR A 94 -1.16 2.06 10.19
N PRO A 95 0.18 2.21 10.27
CA PRO A 95 0.80 3.13 11.22
C PRO A 95 0.47 4.62 10.99
N LEU A 96 -0.02 5.00 9.81
CA LEU A 96 -0.33 6.40 9.48
C LEU A 96 -1.80 6.74 9.78
N TYR A 97 -2.72 5.96 9.21
CA TYR A 97 -4.16 6.05 9.42
C TYR A 97 -4.88 4.78 8.93
N ASP A 98 -6.10 4.54 9.40
CA ASP A 98 -6.89 3.38 8.98
C ASP A 98 -7.49 3.60 7.58
N LEU A 99 -7.38 2.61 6.70
CA LEU A 99 -7.95 2.62 5.34
C LEU A 99 -9.31 1.93 5.33
N ALA A 100 -10.33 2.59 4.78
CA ALA A 100 -11.64 1.98 4.57
C ALA A 100 -11.66 1.11 3.31
N ILE A 101 -12.31 -0.05 3.41
CA ILE A 101 -12.64 -0.86 2.24
C ILE A 101 -13.88 -0.26 1.58
N ASP A 102 -13.80 -0.06 0.27
CA ASP A 102 -14.95 0.35 -0.53
C ASP A 102 -15.98 -0.80 -0.56
N THR A 103 -17.19 -0.53 -0.10
CA THR A 103 -18.30 -1.49 -0.06
C THR A 103 -19.34 -1.22 -1.14
N ALA A 104 -19.16 -0.20 -1.99
CA ALA A 104 -20.06 0.08 -3.09
C ALA A 104 -19.91 -1.00 -4.16
N GLY A 105 -20.93 -1.84 -4.33
CA GLY A 105 -20.93 -2.97 -5.27
C GLY A 105 -20.58 -4.33 -4.64
N MET A 106 -20.49 -4.42 -3.30
CA MET A 106 -20.65 -5.67 -2.56
C MET A 106 -22.12 -6.01 -2.36
#